data_AF-A0A2D5ISI0-F1
#
_entry.id   AF-A0A2D5ISI0-F1
#
_cell.length_a   1.000
_cell.length_b   1.000
_cell.length_c   1.000
_cell.angle_alpha   90.00
_cell.angle_beta   90.00
_cell.angle_gamma   90.00
#
_symmetry.space_group_name_H-M   'P 1'
#
loop_
_entity.id
_entity.type
_entity.pdbx_description
1 polymer ?
#
loop_
_entity_poly.entity_id
_entity_poly.type
_entity_poly.pdbx_seq_one_letter_code
_entity_poly.pdbx_strand_id
1 'polypeptide(L)'
;GVYVSFKNDTDNGLGVPLPKGRIRAYKQDAADGSLEFVGEDLIDHTPRNEEVRIKLGNAFDVVGERRVVDFKIDKARKTMSETIELEVRNQKDAVQTVVIREHLYRWRNWEMTERNLPFERIDANTIEWKVDVAPEGEKTIRYTVRYTW
;
A
#
# COMPACT_ATOMS: atom_id res chain seq x y z
N GLY A 1 -0.77 6.64 -1.64
CA GLY A 1 0.25 7.48 -2.30
C GLY A 1 0.89 6.69 -3.42
N VAL A 2 1.32 7.33 -4.50
CA VAL A 2 2.23 6.73 -5.50
C VAL A 2 3.64 6.88 -4.95
N TYR A 3 4.37 5.78 -4.93
CA TYR A 3 5.76 5.75 -4.53
C TYR A 3 6.58 5.15 -5.67
N VAL A 4 7.78 5.68 -5.89
CA VAL A 4 8.83 5.02 -6.65
C VAL A 4 9.88 4.60 -5.65
N SER A 5 10.28 3.32 -5.69
CA SER A 5 11.43 2.84 -4.94
C SER A 5 12.50 2.29 -5.86
N PHE A 6 13.75 2.47 -5.45
CA PHE A 6 14.93 1.93 -6.11
C PHE A 6 16.02 1.68 -5.08
N LYS A 7 16.97 0.82 -5.42
CA LYS A 7 18.11 0.51 -4.56
C LYS A 7 19.31 1.38 -4.92
N ASN A 8 19.93 2.01 -3.92
CA ASN A 8 21.12 2.85 -4.10
C ASN A 8 22.39 2.00 -4.25
N ASP A 9 22.52 1.24 -5.34
CA ASP A 9 23.67 0.39 -5.62
C ASP A 9 24.31 0.71 -6.99
N THR A 10 25.50 0.16 -7.22
CA THR A 10 26.27 0.37 -8.44
C THR A 10 25.58 -0.17 -9.69
N ASP A 11 24.76 -1.22 -9.54
CA ASP A 11 24.05 -1.87 -10.65
C ASP A 11 22.96 -0.94 -11.21
N ASN A 12 22.38 -0.10 -10.36
CA ASN A 12 21.47 0.97 -10.77
C ASN A 12 22.19 2.28 -11.19
N GLY A 13 23.51 2.23 -11.41
CA GLY A 13 24.33 3.41 -11.74
C GLY A 13 24.50 4.38 -10.58
N LEU A 14 24.19 3.94 -9.36
CA LEU A 14 24.31 4.69 -8.11
C LEU A 14 25.47 4.11 -7.26
N GLY A 15 25.28 3.93 -5.95
CA GLY A 15 26.27 3.30 -5.06
C GLY A 15 27.09 4.29 -4.23
N VAL A 16 26.66 5.56 -4.18
CA VAL A 16 27.22 6.61 -3.32
C VAL A 16 26.19 7.03 -2.28
N PRO A 17 26.60 7.52 -1.09
CA PRO A 17 25.66 8.06 -0.11
C PRO A 17 24.83 9.19 -0.73
N LEU A 18 23.51 9.08 -0.64
CA LEU A 18 22.61 10.13 -1.10
C LEU A 18 22.40 11.13 0.05
N PRO A 19 22.71 12.42 -0.15
CA PRO A 19 22.49 13.42 0.89
C PRO A 19 21.00 13.67 1.08
N LYS A 20 20.62 14.03 2.31
CA LYS A 20 19.30 14.58 2.61
C LYS A 20 19.02 15.74 1.66
N GLY A 21 17.86 15.71 1.01
CA GLY A 21 17.54 16.69 0.00
C GLY A 21 16.28 16.37 -0.77
N ARG A 22 16.00 17.24 -1.73
CA ARG A 22 14.81 17.17 -2.58
C ARG A 22 15.14 16.36 -3.82
N ILE A 23 14.38 15.29 -4.07
CA ILE A 23 14.44 14.56 -5.33
C ILE A 23 13.23 14.93 -6.17
N ARG A 24 13.47 15.19 -7.45
CA ARG A 24 12.45 15.35 -8.49
C ARG A 24 12.48 14.14 -9.40
N ALA A 25 11.33 13.54 -9.63
CA ALA A 25 11.18 12.46 -10.59
C ALA A 25 10.64 13.01 -11.90
N TYR A 26 11.24 12.52 -12.98
CA TYR A 26 10.81 12.81 -14.34
C TYR A 26 10.56 11.48 -15.06
N LYS A 27 9.52 11.43 -15.88
CA LYS A 27 9.25 10.31 -16.79
C LYS A 27 9.62 10.76 -18.20
N GLN A 28 10.31 9.91 -18.95
CA GLN A 28 10.53 10.16 -20.36
C GLN A 28 9.28 9.79 -21.16
N ASP A 29 8.75 10.73 -21.95
CA ASP A 29 7.68 10.45 -22.91
C ASP A 29 8.25 9.56 -24.03
N ALA A 30 7.56 8.46 -24.32
CA ALA A 30 7.94 7.53 -25.38
C ALA A 30 7.68 8.10 -26.79
N ALA A 31 6.77 9.08 -26.92
CA ALA A 31 6.43 9.68 -28.20
C ALA A 31 7.49 10.64 -28.73
N ASP A 32 8.08 11.46 -27.85
CA ASP A 32 9.02 12.52 -28.25
C ASP A 32 10.34 12.54 -27.45
N GLY A 33 10.50 11.68 -26.45
CA GLY A 33 11.71 11.57 -25.63
C GLY A 33 11.87 12.69 -24.61
N SER A 34 10.88 13.57 -24.45
CA SER A 34 10.92 14.68 -23.49
C SER A 34 10.80 14.18 -22.05
N LEU A 35 11.33 14.95 -21.09
CA LEU A 35 11.24 14.64 -19.67
C LEU A 35 10.06 15.38 -19.04
N GLU A 36 9.02 14.65 -18.68
CA GLU A 36 7.85 15.16 -17.98
C GLU A 36 8.04 15.07 -16.47
N PHE A 37 7.78 16.15 -15.76
CA PHE A 37 7.84 16.16 -14.30
C PHE A 37 6.66 15.37 -13.71
N VAL A 38 6.95 14.34 -12.91
CA VAL A 38 5.93 13.44 -12.35
C VAL A 38 5.82 13.50 -10.82
N GLY A 39 6.74 14.18 -10.14
CA GLY A 39 6.63 14.41 -8.70
C GLY A 39 7.93 14.81 -8.02
N GLU A 40 7.83 15.17 -6.75
CA GLU A 40 8.96 15.59 -5.92
C GLU A 40 8.74 15.17 -4.47
N ASP A 41 9.81 14.69 -3.82
CA ASP A 41 9.81 14.36 -2.39
C ASP A 41 11.12 14.79 -1.72
N LEU A 42 11.13 14.82 -0.39
CA LEU A 42 12.33 15.00 0.42
C LEU A 42 12.81 13.64 0.92
N ILE A 43 14.05 13.28 0.62
CA ILE A 43 14.72 12.11 1.20
C ILE A 43 15.62 12.52 2.37
N ASP A 44 15.83 11.60 3.30
CA ASP A 44 16.88 11.72 4.31
C ASP A 44 18.22 11.21 3.77
N HIS A 45 19.29 11.36 4.54
CA HIS A 45 20.58 10.76 4.23
C HIS A 45 20.43 9.25 4.06
N THR A 46 20.63 8.77 2.84
CA THR A 46 20.49 7.35 2.51
C THR A 46 21.86 6.75 2.23
N PRO A 47 22.34 5.79 3.04
CA PRO A 47 23.59 5.08 2.80
C PRO A 47 23.61 4.38 1.44
N ARG A 48 24.81 3.97 1.02
CA ARG A 48 24.95 3.05 -0.11
C ARG A 48 24.24 1.72 0.20
N ASN A 49 23.70 1.08 -0.83
CA ASN A 49 23.00 -0.20 -0.83
C ASN A 49 21.65 -0.24 -0.08
N GLU A 50 21.13 0.91 0.34
CA GLU A 50 19.81 1.01 0.96
C GLU A 50 18.71 1.31 -0.06
N GLU A 51 17.46 0.97 0.28
CA GLU A 51 16.29 1.30 -0.55
C GLU A 51 15.92 2.77 -0.34
N VAL A 52 15.80 3.51 -1.44
CA VAL A 52 15.24 4.87 -1.47
C VAL A 52 13.77 4.77 -1.87
N ARG A 53 12.89 5.44 -1.12
CA ARG A 53 11.47 5.53 -1.44
C ARG A 53 11.05 7.00 -1.58
N ILE A 54 10.50 7.34 -2.73
CA ILE A 54 10.08 8.70 -3.09
C ILE A 54 8.58 8.70 -3.28
N LYS A 55 7.86 9.55 -2.55
CA LYS A 55 6.43 9.78 -2.73
C LYS A 55 6.19 10.81 -3.84
N LEU A 56 5.67 10.37 -4.97
CA LEU A 56 5.43 11.25 -6.12
C LEU A 56 4.05 11.91 -6.10
N GLY A 57 3.12 11.39 -5.30
CA GLY A 57 1.77 11.94 -5.18
C GLY A 57 0.77 10.94 -4.61
N ASN A 58 -0.50 11.10 -4.97
CA ASN A 58 -1.53 10.07 -4.78
C ASN A 58 -1.86 9.44 -6.14
N ALA A 59 -2.19 8.15 -6.15
CA ALA A 59 -2.56 7.48 -7.39
C ALA A 59 -3.96 7.99 -7.73
N PHE A 60 -4.13 8.66 -8.85
CA PHE A 60 -5.46 9.08 -9.31
C PHE A 60 -6.19 7.92 -10.00
N ASP A 61 -5.44 7.05 -10.70
CA ASP A 61 -6.01 5.91 -11.43
C ASP A 61 -6.23 4.64 -10.58
N VAL A 62 -5.90 4.65 -9.29
CA VAL A 62 -6.15 3.51 -8.40
C VAL A 62 -6.96 3.99 -7.21
N VAL A 63 -8.20 3.53 -7.13
CA VAL A 63 -9.17 3.96 -6.11
C VAL A 63 -9.41 2.82 -5.13
N GLY A 64 -9.21 3.09 -3.85
CA GLY A 64 -9.53 2.16 -2.77
C GLY A 64 -10.69 2.70 -1.92
N GLU A 65 -11.70 1.86 -1.68
CA GLU A 65 -12.79 2.13 -0.76
C GLU A 65 -12.80 1.09 0.36
N ARG A 66 -13.17 1.53 1.58
CA ARG A 66 -13.28 0.67 2.75
C ARG A 66 -14.64 0.86 3.41
N ARG A 67 -15.36 -0.23 3.63
CA ARG A 67 -16.69 -0.22 4.25
C ARG A 67 -16.76 -1.26 5.36
N VAL A 68 -17.27 -0.87 6.53
CA VAL A 68 -17.64 -1.83 7.58
C VAL A 68 -19.08 -2.26 7.29
N VAL A 69 -19.27 -3.54 6.96
CA VAL A 69 -20.56 -4.08 6.49
C VAL A 69 -21.32 -4.84 7.57
N ASP A 70 -20.64 -5.28 8.64
CA ASP A 70 -21.28 -5.83 9.84
C ASP A 70 -20.44 -5.46 11.07
N PHE A 71 -21.11 -5.22 12.19
CA PHE A 71 -20.47 -4.85 13.44
C PHE A 71 -21.26 -5.42 14.63
N LYS A 72 -20.58 -6.15 15.51
CA LYS A 72 -21.18 -6.80 16.68
C LYS A 72 -20.30 -6.64 17.91
N ILE A 73 -20.91 -6.35 19.05
CA ILE A 73 -20.23 -6.34 20.37
C ILE A 73 -20.99 -7.27 21.31
N ASP A 74 -20.25 -8.17 21.96
CA ASP A 74 -20.72 -8.92 23.11
C ASP A 74 -19.93 -8.47 24.36
N LYS A 75 -20.58 -7.67 25.20
CA LYS A 75 -19.97 -7.14 26.42
C LYS A 75 -19.74 -8.22 27.49
N ALA A 76 -20.60 -9.24 27.55
CA ALA A 76 -20.49 -10.30 28.55
C ALA A 76 -19.29 -11.21 28.25
N ARG A 77 -19.06 -11.51 26.97
CA ARG A 77 -17.89 -12.27 26.52
C ARG A 77 -16.66 -11.41 26.23
N LYS A 78 -16.77 -10.08 26.37
CA LYS A 78 -15.73 -9.09 26.04
C LYS A 78 -15.15 -9.31 24.63
N THR A 79 -16.04 -9.45 23.65
CA THR A 79 -15.65 -9.62 22.25
C THR A 79 -16.31 -8.58 21.35
N MET A 80 -15.65 -8.27 20.24
CA MET A 80 -16.17 -7.40 19.19
C MET A 80 -15.78 -7.96 17.83
N SER A 81 -16.72 -8.02 16.90
CA SER A 81 -16.47 -8.48 15.53
C SER A 81 -16.84 -7.40 14.52
N GLU A 82 -15.98 -7.20 13.52
CA GLU A 82 -16.22 -6.30 12.39
C GLU A 82 -16.03 -7.09 11.09
N THR A 83 -17.02 -7.02 10.19
CA THR A 83 -16.85 -7.48 8.80
C THR A 83 -16.58 -6.27 7.93
N ILE A 84 -15.49 -6.31 7.18
CA ILE A 84 -15.00 -5.21 6.35
C ILE A 84 -14.91 -5.66 4.90
N GLU A 85 -15.36 -4.81 4.00
CA GLU A 85 -15.11 -4.91 2.57
C GLU A 85 -14.19 -3.78 2.11
N LEU A 86 -13.14 -4.16 1.40
CA LEU A 86 -12.23 -3.28 0.70
C LEU A 86 -12.44 -3.48 -0.79
N GLU A 87 -12.78 -2.43 -1.51
CA GLU A 87 -12.90 -2.42 -2.97
C GLU A 87 -11.72 -1.65 -3.54
N VAL A 88 -11.01 -2.24 -4.49
CA VAL A 88 -9.90 -1.60 -5.20
C VAL A 88 -10.19 -1.63 -6.69
N ARG A 89 -10.15 -0.46 -7.31
CA ARG A 89 -10.38 -0.26 -8.75
C ARG A 89 -9.13 0.29 -9.41
N ASN A 90 -8.80 -0.25 -10.56
CA ASN A 90 -7.70 0.18 -11.41
C ASN A 90 -8.26 0.77 -12.71
N GLN A 91 -8.06 2.06 -12.94
CA GLN A 91 -8.48 2.82 -14.13
C GLN A 91 -7.33 2.98 -15.14
N LYS A 92 -6.31 2.13 -15.03
CA LYS A 92 -5.23 2.07 -16.01
C LYS A 92 -5.53 1.01 -17.06
N ASP A 93 -4.93 1.20 -18.23
CA ASP A 93 -4.88 0.23 -19.33
C ASP A 93 -3.86 -0.92 -19.08
N ALA A 94 -3.17 -0.91 -17.94
CA ALA A 94 -2.20 -1.93 -17.54
C ALA A 94 -2.55 -2.54 -16.17
N VAL A 95 -2.19 -3.82 -15.98
CA VAL A 95 -2.34 -4.51 -14.68
C VAL A 95 -1.55 -3.77 -13.59
N GLN A 96 -2.16 -3.59 -12.42
CA GLN A 96 -1.51 -2.96 -11.28
C GLN A 96 -1.50 -3.90 -10.08
N THR A 97 -0.32 -4.13 -9.51
CA THR A 97 -0.19 -4.77 -8.20
C THR A 97 -0.44 -3.73 -7.12
N VAL A 98 -1.52 -3.89 -6.37
CA VAL A 98 -1.91 -2.98 -5.29
C VAL A 98 -1.60 -3.60 -3.94
N VAL A 99 -0.88 -2.85 -3.12
CA VAL A 99 -0.58 -3.22 -1.73
C VAL A 99 -1.59 -2.54 -0.81
N ILE A 100 -2.34 -3.34 -0.07
CA ILE A 100 -3.43 -2.89 0.79
C ILE A 100 -3.06 -3.23 2.21
N ARG A 101 -2.96 -2.21 3.07
CA ARG A 101 -2.51 -2.35 4.46
C ARG A 101 -3.62 -1.92 5.41
N GLU A 102 -4.03 -2.83 6.27
CA GLU A 102 -5.00 -2.56 7.33
C GLU A 102 -4.32 -2.58 8.70
N HIS A 103 -4.66 -1.59 9.52
CA HIS A 103 -4.26 -1.53 10.92
C HIS A 103 -5.44 -1.95 11.79
N LEU A 104 -5.29 -3.05 12.51
CA LEU A 104 -6.28 -3.63 13.41
C LEU A 104 -6.20 -2.93 14.78
N TYR A 105 -6.63 -1.67 14.82
CA TYR A 105 -6.39 -0.75 15.95
C TYR A 105 -7.34 -0.93 17.13
N ARG A 106 -8.35 -1.78 17.01
CA ARG A 106 -9.41 -1.86 18.04
C ARG A 106 -8.91 -2.45 19.34
N TRP A 107 -8.13 -3.54 19.31
CA TRP A 107 -7.43 -4.13 20.46
C TRP A 107 -6.22 -4.97 20.05
N ARG A 108 -5.36 -5.30 21.03
CA ARG A 108 -4.15 -6.11 20.82
C ARG A 108 -4.46 -7.57 20.47
N ASN A 109 -5.47 -8.15 21.10
CA ASN A 109 -5.89 -9.51 20.83
C ASN A 109 -6.93 -9.49 19.72
N TRP A 110 -6.59 -10.10 18.60
CA TRP A 110 -7.48 -10.24 17.46
C TRP A 110 -7.26 -11.58 16.76
N GLU A 111 -8.30 -12.05 16.10
CA GLU A 111 -8.26 -13.20 15.20
C GLU A 111 -9.03 -12.88 13.93
N MET A 112 -8.58 -13.44 12.80
CA MET A 112 -9.33 -13.38 11.55
C MET A 112 -10.27 -14.57 11.48
N THR A 113 -11.57 -14.36 11.68
CA THR A 113 -12.55 -15.46 11.69
C THR A 113 -13.01 -15.84 10.30
N GLU A 114 -13.06 -14.88 9.37
CA GLU A 114 -13.44 -15.09 7.97
C GLU A 114 -12.55 -14.24 7.06
N ARG A 115 -12.20 -14.76 5.89
CA ARG A 115 -11.45 -14.03 4.85
C ARG A 115 -11.65 -14.67 3.49
N ASN A 116 -11.77 -13.86 2.44
CA ASN A 116 -11.81 -14.37 1.06
C ASN A 116 -10.43 -14.48 0.42
N LEU A 117 -9.42 -13.78 0.96
CA LEU A 117 -8.06 -13.76 0.43
C LEU A 117 -7.01 -13.92 1.54
N PRO A 118 -5.88 -14.60 1.27
CA PRO A 118 -4.78 -14.69 2.23
C PRO A 118 -4.13 -13.32 2.44
N PHE A 119 -3.63 -13.08 3.65
CA PHE A 119 -2.90 -11.87 4.01
C PHE A 119 -1.55 -12.23 4.64
N GLU A 120 -0.62 -11.29 4.59
CA GLU A 120 0.64 -11.33 5.32
C GLU A 120 0.52 -10.49 6.60
N ARG A 121 1.03 -11.01 7.72
CA ARG A 121 1.09 -10.25 8.99
C ARG A 121 2.45 -9.55 9.05
N ILE A 122 2.43 -8.22 8.95
CA ILE A 122 3.65 -7.40 8.95
C ILE A 122 4.13 -7.17 10.39
N ASP A 123 3.20 -6.96 11.33
CA ASP A 123 3.49 -6.81 12.75
C ASP A 123 2.30 -7.25 13.62
N ALA A 124 2.31 -6.90 14.91
CA ALA A 124 1.28 -7.32 15.85
C ALA A 124 -0.15 -6.86 15.46
N ASN A 125 -0.30 -5.73 14.76
CA ASN A 125 -1.58 -5.09 14.47
C ASN A 125 -1.72 -4.66 12.99
N THR A 126 -0.75 -4.95 12.14
CA THR A 126 -0.76 -4.59 10.72
C THR A 126 -0.77 -5.84 9.85
N ILE A 127 -1.74 -5.89 8.93
CA ILE A 127 -1.86 -6.93 7.92
C ILE A 127 -1.81 -6.31 6.52
N GLU A 128 -1.34 -7.10 5.55
CA GLU A 128 -1.14 -6.66 4.18
C GLU A 128 -1.67 -7.68 3.18
N TRP A 129 -2.32 -7.19 2.14
CA TRP A 129 -2.63 -7.94 0.92
C TRP A 129 -1.85 -7.34 -0.25
N LYS A 130 -1.33 -8.20 -1.11
CA LYS A 130 -0.81 -7.84 -2.43
C LYS A 130 -1.74 -8.45 -3.46
N VAL A 131 -2.45 -7.62 -4.22
CA VAL A 131 -3.45 -8.07 -5.19
C VAL A 131 -3.17 -7.47 -6.56
N ASP A 132 -3.19 -8.32 -7.58
CA ASP A 132 -3.17 -7.86 -8.96
C ASP A 132 -4.57 -7.49 -9.41
N VAL A 133 -4.73 -6.25 -9.86
CA VAL A 133 -5.97 -5.71 -10.41
C VAL A 133 -5.78 -5.52 -11.91
N ALA A 134 -6.63 -6.17 -12.69
CA ALA A 134 -6.59 -6.09 -14.14
C ALA A 134 -6.79 -4.63 -14.65
N PRO A 135 -6.42 -4.33 -15.90
CA PRO A 135 -6.78 -3.07 -16.55
C PRO A 135 -8.28 -2.80 -16.46
N GLU A 136 -8.69 -1.57 -16.17
CA GLU A 136 -10.10 -1.16 -16.00
C GLU A 136 -10.91 -2.11 -15.07
N GLY A 137 -10.22 -2.77 -14.14
CA GLY A 137 -10.77 -3.85 -13.33
C GLY A 137 -10.93 -3.49 -11.87
N GLU A 138 -11.61 -4.36 -11.14
CA GLU A 138 -11.80 -4.23 -9.70
C GLU A 138 -11.50 -5.53 -8.94
N LYS A 139 -11.14 -5.39 -7.66
CA LYS A 139 -10.94 -6.47 -6.71
C LYS A 139 -11.59 -6.13 -5.37
N THR A 140 -12.29 -7.10 -4.81
CA THR A 140 -12.91 -6.99 -3.48
C THR A 140 -12.22 -7.93 -2.49
N ILE A 141 -11.76 -7.37 -1.37
CA ILE A 141 -11.29 -8.11 -0.21
C ILE A 141 -12.39 -8.02 0.85
N ARG A 142 -12.81 -9.16 1.38
CA ARG A 142 -13.79 -9.24 2.46
C ARG A 142 -13.23 -10.08 3.59
N TYR A 143 -13.27 -9.55 4.81
CA TYR A 143 -12.80 -10.27 5.98
C TYR A 143 -13.58 -9.88 7.24
N THR A 144 -13.59 -10.79 8.21
CA THR A 144 -14.16 -10.56 9.53
C THR A 144 -13.07 -10.73 10.57
N VAL A 145 -12.83 -9.67 11.34
CA VAL A 145 -11.89 -9.65 12.47
C VAL A 145 -12.68 -9.67 13.77
N ARG A 146 -12.27 -10.52 14.71
CA ARG A 146 -12.77 -10.54 16.09
C ARG A 146 -11.68 -10.05 17.03
N TYR A 147 -12.02 -9.10 17.89
CA TYR A 147 -11.20 -8.56 18.96
C TYR A 147 -11.68 -9.08 20.33
N THR A 148 -10.75 -9.26 21.26
CA THR A 148 -11.03 -9.67 22.65
C THR A 148 -10.27 -8.80 23.67
N TRP A 149 -10.84 -8.59 24.86
CA TRP A 149 -10.24 -7.81 25.96
C TRP A 149 -10.64 -8.30 27.35
#